data_AF-A0A2D4F8X5-F1
#
_entry.id   AF-A0A2D4F8X5-F1
#
_cell.length_a   1.000
_cell.length_b   1.000
_cell.length_c   1.000
_cell.angle_alpha   90.00
_cell.angle_beta   90.00
_cell.angle_gamma   90.00
#
_symmetry.space_group_name_H-M   'P 1'
#
loop_
_entity.id
_entity.type
_entity.pdbx_description
1 polymer ?
#
loop_
_entity_poly.entity_id
_entity_poly.type
_entity_poly.pdbx_seq_one_letter_code
_entity_poly.pdbx_strand_id
1 'polypeptide(L)'
;HTQLINLLQQASEVSQMRGARVISAEDLIFLMRKDKTGELLALFEDDEIDDVKQERMERAERQARVMDSAQYAEFSESRQLSFSKKASKFRDWLDCSSMEIKPNASAM
;
A
#
# COMPACT_ATOMS: atom_id res chain seq x y z
N HIS A 1 11.72 0.87 -2.01
CA HIS A 1 11.48 0.87 -3.46
C HIS A 1 11.46 -0.55 -4.02
N THR A 2 12.52 -1.35 -3.82
CA THR A 2 12.63 -2.74 -4.32
C THR A 2 11.42 -3.63 -4.00
N GLN A 3 10.86 -3.56 -2.78
CA GLN A 3 9.66 -4.32 -2.42
C GLN A 3 8.45 -3.98 -3.29
N LEU A 4 8.21 -2.69 -3.56
CA LEU A 4 7.12 -2.22 -4.42
C LEU A 4 7.33 -2.63 -5.87
N ILE A 5 8.56 -2.55 -6.37
CA ILE A 5 8.88 -3.02 -7.74
C ILE A 5 8.66 -4.52 -7.89
N ASN A 6 9.10 -5.32 -6.92
CA ASN A 6 8.87 -6.76 -6.95
C ASN A 6 7.36 -7.10 -6.93
N LEU A 7 6.58 -6.38 -6.12
CA LEU A 7 5.12 -6.53 -6.10
C LEU A 7 4.50 -6.17 -7.46
N LEU A 8 4.89 -5.03 -8.04
CA LEU A 8 4.39 -4.59 -9.34
C LEU A 8 4.81 -5.54 -10.48
N GLN A 9 6.00 -6.13 -10.41
CA GLN A 9 6.46 -7.13 -11.37
C GLN A 9 5.60 -8.40 -11.30
N GLN A 10 5.32 -8.91 -10.10
CA GLN A 10 4.40 -10.02 -9.92
C GLN A 10 2.99 -9.68 -10.42
N ALA A 11 2.54 -8.44 -10.21
CA ALA A 11 1.21 -7.99 -10.64
C ALA A 11 1.14 -7.86 -12.18
N SER A 12 2.26 -7.51 -12.82
CA SER A 12 2.40 -7.54 -14.28
C SER A 12 2.20 -8.94 -14.83
N GLU A 13 2.80 -9.97 -14.22
CA GLU A 13 2.62 -11.37 -14.62
C GLU A 13 1.15 -11.81 -14.49
N VAL A 14 0.48 -11.40 -13.42
CA VAL A 14 -0.97 -11.67 -13.21
C VAL A 14 -1.82 -10.97 -14.27
N SER A 15 -1.54 -9.70 -14.55
CA SER A 15 -2.23 -8.96 -15.61
C SER A 15 -2.04 -9.62 -16.98
N GLN A 16 -0.83 -10.11 -17.28
CA GLN A 16 -0.52 -10.85 -18.51
C GLN A 16 -1.34 -12.14 -18.61
N MET A 17 -1.43 -12.92 -17.52
CA MET A 17 -2.23 -14.15 -17.48
C MET A 17 -3.72 -13.90 -17.74
N ARG A 18 -4.25 -12.74 -17.33
CA ARG A 18 -5.63 -12.31 -17.64
C ARG A 18 -5.79 -11.79 -19.08
N GLY A 19 -4.70 -11.56 -19.81
CA GLY A 19 -4.71 -10.92 -21.13
C GLY A 19 -4.93 -9.40 -21.08
N ALA A 20 -4.76 -8.78 -19.92
CA ALA A 20 -4.90 -7.33 -19.74
C ALA A 20 -3.57 -6.60 -20.01
N ARG A 21 -3.66 -5.36 -20.49
CA ARG A 21 -2.50 -4.51 -20.84
C ARG A 21 -2.12 -3.48 -19.78
N VAL A 22 -2.78 -3.53 -18.61
CA VAL A 22 -2.53 -2.62 -17.49
C VAL A 22 -2.67 -3.39 -16.18
N ILE A 23 -1.79 -3.09 -15.21
CA ILE A 23 -1.96 -3.61 -13.85
C ILE A 23 -3.13 -2.84 -13.21
N SER A 24 -4.09 -3.58 -12.69
CA SER A 24 -5.29 -3.11 -12.01
C SER A 24 -5.25 -3.48 -10.53
N ALA A 25 -6.12 -2.88 -9.72
CA ALA A 25 -6.24 -3.22 -8.30
C ALA A 25 -6.54 -4.72 -8.08
N GLU A 26 -7.29 -5.35 -8.98
CA GLU A 26 -7.61 -6.79 -8.93
C GLU A 26 -6.37 -7.68 -8.98
N ASP A 27 -5.34 -7.28 -9.73
CA ASP A 27 -4.09 -8.06 -9.85
C ASP A 27 -3.31 -8.03 -8.53
N LEU A 28 -3.30 -6.88 -7.86
CA LEU A 28 -2.72 -6.72 -6.52
C LEU A 28 -3.53 -7.50 -5.48
N ILE A 29 -4.86 -7.42 -5.53
CA ILE A 29 -5.76 -8.20 -4.68
C ILE A 29 -5.55 -9.69 -4.90
N PHE A 30 -5.35 -10.14 -6.14
CA PHE A 30 -5.07 -11.55 -6.44
C PHE A 30 -3.73 -12.02 -5.85
N LEU A 31 -2.68 -11.20 -5.92
CA LEU A 31 -1.41 -11.53 -5.27
C LEU A 31 -1.54 -11.61 -3.75
N MET A 32 -2.28 -10.67 -3.17
CA MET A 32 -2.67 -10.67 -1.77
C MET A 32 -3.50 -11.91 -1.42
N ARG A 33 -4.34 -12.39 -2.35
CA ARG A 33 -5.11 -13.64 -2.24
C ARG A 33 -4.28 -14.90 -2.25
N LYS A 34 -3.24 -14.91 -3.05
CA LYS A 34 -2.33 -16.04 -3.16
C LYS A 34 -1.37 -16.13 -1.97
N ASP A 35 -1.36 -15.11 -1.11
CA ASP A 35 -0.51 -15.10 0.07
C ASP A 35 -0.83 -16.31 0.96
N LYS A 36 0.20 -17.14 1.20
CA LYS A 36 0.04 -18.44 1.88
C LYS A 36 -0.40 -18.30 3.34
N THR A 37 -0.22 -17.10 3.89
CA THR A 37 -0.62 -16.69 5.23
C THR A 37 -2.10 -16.36 5.34
N GLY A 38 -2.78 -16.01 4.25
CA GLY A 38 -4.20 -15.60 4.27
C GLY A 38 -4.48 -14.23 4.91
N GLU A 39 -3.50 -13.63 5.60
CA GLU A 39 -3.61 -12.31 6.25
C GLU A 39 -4.08 -11.22 5.29
N LEU A 40 -3.55 -11.20 4.06
CA LEU A 40 -3.86 -10.14 3.10
C LEU A 40 -5.26 -10.25 2.47
N LEU A 41 -5.89 -11.43 2.52
CA LEU A 41 -7.31 -11.60 2.16
C LEU A 41 -8.24 -11.21 3.27
N ALA A 42 -7.93 -11.68 4.49
CA ALA A 42 -8.70 -11.36 5.68
C ALA A 42 -8.79 -9.83 5.85
N LEU A 43 -7.74 -9.08 5.50
CA LEU A 43 -7.76 -7.61 5.49
C LEU A 43 -8.80 -6.94 4.57
N PHE A 44 -9.34 -7.64 3.56
CA PHE A 44 -10.39 -7.12 2.67
C PHE A 44 -11.74 -7.82 2.84
N GLU A 45 -11.76 -9.06 3.34
CA GLU A 45 -12.99 -9.84 3.56
C GLU A 45 -13.52 -9.73 5.00
N ASP A 46 -12.66 -9.45 6.00
CA ASP A 46 -13.03 -9.35 7.41
C ASP A 46 -12.99 -7.90 7.93
N ASP A 47 -14.06 -7.51 8.61
CA ASP A 47 -14.08 -6.42 9.61
C ASP A 47 -13.25 -6.80 10.89
N GLU A 48 -12.41 -7.83 10.82
CA GLU A 48 -11.53 -8.23 11.93
C GLU A 48 -10.38 -7.24 12.09
N ILE A 49 -10.09 -6.95 13.36
CA ILE A 49 -9.05 -5.99 13.71
C ILE A 49 -7.69 -6.65 13.47
N ASP A 50 -6.92 -6.10 12.52
CA ASP A 50 -5.50 -6.46 12.35
C ASP A 50 -4.75 -6.09 13.64
N ASP A 51 -4.44 -7.10 14.45
CA ASP A 51 -3.78 -6.96 15.76
C ASP A 51 -2.46 -6.19 15.67
N VAL A 52 -1.71 -6.35 14.58
CA VAL A 52 -0.44 -5.65 14.35
C VAL A 52 -0.70 -4.18 14.06
N LYS A 53 -1.69 -3.87 13.22
CA LYS A 53 -2.12 -2.51 12.93
C LYS A 53 -2.73 -1.84 14.17
N GLN A 54 -3.48 -2.58 14.98
CA GLN A 54 -4.03 -2.11 16.24
C GLN A 54 -2.92 -1.81 17.25
N GLU A 55 -1.96 -2.71 17.47
CA GLU A 55 -0.85 -2.48 18.39
C GLU A 55 -0.02 -1.25 17.98
N ARG A 56 0.23 -1.10 16.66
CA ARG A 56 0.87 0.09 16.09
C ARG A 56 0.05 1.36 16.37
N MET A 57 -1.27 1.29 16.24
CA MET A 57 -2.17 2.41 16.49
C MET A 57 -2.19 2.78 17.99
N GLU A 58 -2.27 1.81 18.89
CA GLU A 58 -2.24 2.01 20.33
C GLU A 58 -0.91 2.60 20.82
N ARG A 59 0.21 2.17 20.23
CA ARG A 59 1.54 2.74 20.54
C ARG A 59 1.60 4.21 20.13
N ALA A 60 1.09 4.53 18.94
CA ALA A 60 1.00 5.89 18.43
C ALA A 60 0.08 6.76 19.31
N GLU A 61 -1.05 6.22 19.76
CA GLU A 61 -2.00 6.91 20.63
C GLU A 61 -1.42 7.16 22.03
N ARG A 62 -0.73 6.17 22.62
CA ARG A 62 0.01 6.33 23.89
C ARG A 62 1.05 7.44 23.78
N GLN A 63 1.77 7.51 22.67
CA GLN A 63 2.74 8.57 22.44
C GLN A 63 2.06 9.94 22.32
N ALA A 64 0.95 10.02 21.61
CA ALA A 64 0.21 11.27 21.40
C ALA A 64 -0.33 11.89 22.69
N ARG A 65 -0.66 11.07 23.71
CA ARG A 65 -1.19 11.54 25.01
C ARG A 65 -0.22 12.41 25.82
N VAL A 66 1.08 12.29 25.60
CA VAL A 66 2.12 13.01 26.35
C VAL A 66 2.79 14.12 25.53
N MET A 67 2.30 14.38 24.32
CA MET A 67 2.82 15.43 23.44
C MET A 67 2.32 16.81 23.87
N ASP A 68 3.17 17.82 23.69
CA ASP A 68 2.71 19.21 23.73
C ASP A 68 1.93 19.58 22.46
N SER A 69 1.34 20.79 22.44
CA SER A 69 0.52 21.25 21.32
C SER A 69 1.26 21.34 20.00
N ALA A 70 2.57 21.66 20.00
CA ALA A 70 3.35 21.79 18.78
C ALA A 70 3.72 20.41 18.23
N GLN A 71 4.15 19.51 19.12
CA GLN A 71 4.46 18.12 18.80
C GLN A 71 3.24 17.37 18.25
N TYR A 72 2.06 17.56 18.87
CA TYR A 72 0.83 16.94 18.39
C TYR A 72 0.44 17.42 16.99
N ALA A 73 0.60 18.73 16.70
CA ALA A 73 0.33 19.29 15.39
C ALA A 73 1.19 18.63 14.30
N GLU A 74 2.51 18.58 14.50
CA GLU A 74 3.45 17.96 13.55
C GLU A 74 3.21 16.45 13.38
N PHE A 75 2.92 15.75 14.48
CA PHE A 75 2.59 14.32 14.46
C PHE A 75 1.32 14.05 13.65
N SER A 76 0.27 14.85 13.86
CA SER A 76 -1.00 14.71 13.15
C SER A 76 -0.85 14.99 11.65
N GLU A 77 -0.06 16.01 11.29
CA GLU A 77 0.23 16.33 9.89
C GLU A 77 1.00 15.18 9.23
N SER A 78 2.07 14.71 9.87
CA SER A 78 2.90 13.61 9.36
C SER A 78 2.10 12.33 9.15
N ARG A 79 1.16 11.98 10.05
CA ARG A 79 0.31 10.79 9.92
C ARG A 79 -0.69 10.87 8.77
N GLN A 80 -1.07 12.07 8.36
CA GLN A 80 -2.01 12.27 7.25
C GLN A 80 -1.30 12.34 5.89
N LEU A 81 0.03 12.34 5.85
CA LEU A 81 0.80 12.34 4.61
C LEU A 81 0.91 10.92 4.05
N SER A 82 0.68 10.79 2.75
CA SER A 82 0.88 9.54 2.02
C SER A 82 1.28 9.84 0.57
N PHE A 83 1.82 8.84 -0.12
CA PHE A 83 2.26 8.98 -1.51
C PHE A 83 1.11 9.24 -2.49
N SER A 84 -0.12 8.86 -2.14
CA SER A 84 -1.33 9.13 -2.94
C SER A 84 -1.54 10.63 -3.19
N LYS A 85 -1.25 11.49 -2.20
CA LYS A 85 -1.34 12.96 -2.32
C LYS A 85 -0.31 13.56 -3.28
N LYS A 86 0.76 12.82 -3.64
CA LYS A 86 1.81 13.22 -4.59
C LYS A 86 2.08 12.12 -5.62
N ALA A 87 1.01 11.50 -6.13
CA ALA A 87 1.08 10.31 -6.99
C ALA A 87 2.00 10.47 -8.23
N SER A 88 2.08 11.67 -8.83
CA SER A 88 2.98 11.89 -9.98
C SER A 88 4.45 11.69 -9.61
N LYS A 89 4.93 12.39 -8.57
CA LYS A 89 6.32 12.25 -8.12
C LYS A 89 6.62 10.84 -7.63
N PHE A 90 5.63 10.17 -7.03
CA PHE A 90 5.77 8.79 -6.60
C PHE A 90 5.93 7.83 -7.79
N ARG A 91 5.15 8.03 -8.87
CA ARG A 91 5.31 7.28 -10.13
C ARG A 91 6.67 7.54 -10.77
N ASP A 92 7.11 8.79 -10.81
CA ASP A 92 8.42 9.16 -11.37
C ASP A 92 9.57 8.52 -10.58
N TRP A 93 9.45 8.51 -9.24
CA TRP A 93 10.42 7.86 -8.36
C TRP A 93 10.40 6.34 -8.45
N LEU A 94 9.22 5.73 -8.69
CA LEU A 94 9.10 4.30 -8.90
C LEU A 94 9.79 3.85 -10.19
N ASP A 95 9.84 4.69 -11.22
CA ASP A 95 10.48 4.41 -12.51
C ASP A 95 9.99 3.08 -13.13
N CYS A 96 8.67 2.98 -13.36
CA CYS A 96 8.07 1.82 -14.04
C CYS A 96 8.33 1.84 -15.57
N SER A 97 9.39 2.51 -16.04
CA SER A 97 9.70 2.63 -17.48
C SER A 97 10.15 1.30 -18.10
N SER A 98 10.83 0.47 -17.31
CA SER A 98 11.31 -0.87 -17.70
C SER A 98 10.22 -1.95 -17.70
N MET A 99 9.02 -1.65 -17.17
CA MET A 99 7.92 -2.59 -17.11
C MET A 99 7.13 -2.60 -18.42
N GLU A 100 6.89 -3.79 -18.98
CA GLU A 100 6.06 -3.98 -20.18
C GLU A 100 4.59 -3.61 -19.92
N ILE A 101 4.07 -3.94 -18.72
CA ILE A 101 2.74 -3.57 -18.28
C ILE A 101 2.84 -2.58 -17.13
N LYS A 102 2.18 -1.43 -17.29
CA LYS A 102 2.21 -0.34 -16.31
C LYS A 102 0.99 -0.36 -15.40
N PRO A 103 1.14 0.06 -14.13
CA PRO A 103 0.01 0.21 -13.23
C PRO A 103 -0.87 1.40 -13.59
N ASN A 104 -2.17 1.20 -13.47
CA ASN A 104 -3.17 2.26 -13.62
C ASN A 104 -3.29 3.08 -12.32
N ALA A 105 -4.10 4.14 -12.34
CA ALA A 105 -4.25 5.03 -11.20
C ALA A 105 -4.87 4.36 -9.95
N SER A 106 -5.58 3.25 -10.11
CA SER A 106 -6.21 2.52 -9.00
C SER A 106 -5.27 1.48 -8.38
N ALA A 107 -4.23 1.06 -9.11
CA ALA A 107 -3.15 0.21 -8.62
C ALA A 107 -1.99 1.00 -7.99
N MET A 108 -2.10 2.33 -7.89
CA MET A 108 -1.07 3.27 -7.42
C MET A 108 -1.57 4.13 -6.26
#